data_AF-A0A9Y2AZ53-F1
#
_entry.id   AF-A0A9Y2AZ53-F1
#
_cell.length_a   1.000
_cell.length_b   1.000
_cell.length_c   1.000
_cell.angle_alpha   90.00
_cell.angle_beta   90.00
_cell.angle_gamma   90.00
#
_symmetry.space_group_name_H-M   'P 1'
#
loop_
_entity.id
_entity.type
_entity.pdbx_description
1 polymer ?
#
loop_
_entity_poly.entity_id
_entity_poly.type
_entity_poly.pdbx_seq_one_letter_code
_entity_poly.pdbx_strand_id
1 'polypeptide(L)' 'MNERQARVIARMFREGIDGFTDGLSAANYITITGTSRATATRDLHELVAMGALTQTGMLKSTRYQLAITLCLTSVY' A
#
# COMPACT_ATOMS: atom_id res chain seq x y z
N MET A 1 -4.04 -12.06 2.25
CA MET A 1 -4.62 -10.71 2.40
C MET A 1 -5.85 -10.77 3.30
N ASN A 2 -5.99 -9.82 4.24
CA ASN A 2 -7.14 -9.69 5.15
C ASN A 2 -8.11 -8.56 4.71
N GLU A 3 -9.27 -8.44 5.36
CA GLU A 3 -10.31 -7.46 4.99
C GLU A 3 -9.84 -6.00 5.04
N ARG A 4 -9.03 -5.62 6.04
CA ARG A 4 -8.49 -4.25 6.15
C ARG A 4 -7.54 -3.94 5.01
N GLN A 5 -6.65 -4.87 4.69
CA GLN A 5 -5.71 -4.79 3.58
C GLN A 5 -6.48 -4.66 2.26
N ALA A 6 -7.48 -5.53 2.02
CA ALA A 6 -8.31 -5.49 0.81
C ALA A 6 -9.05 -4.16 0.67
N ARG A 7 -9.59 -3.62 1.76
CA ARG A 7 -10.26 -2.30 1.78
C ARG A 7 -9.32 -1.17 1.36
N VAL A 8 -8.08 -1.17 1.87
CA VAL A 8 -7.09 -0.14 1.53
C VAL A 8 -6.67 -0.26 0.07
N ILE A 9 -6.39 -1.47 -0.41
CA ILE A 9 -6.02 -1.69 -1.82
C ILE A 9 -7.16 -1.23 -2.75
N ALA A 10 -8.41 -1.61 -2.46
CA ALA A 10 -9.57 -1.17 -3.24
C ALA A 10 -9.75 0.36 -3.20
N ARG A 11 -9.39 1.03 -2.10
CA ARG A 11 -9.41 2.49 -2.00
C ARG A 11 -8.32 3.11 -2.87
N MET A 12 -7.10 2.60 -2.83
CA MET A 12 -5.99 3.07 -3.67
C MET A 12 -6.31 2.94 -5.16
N PHE A 13 -6.88 1.82 -5.59
CA PHE A 13 -7.32 1.68 -6.98
C PHE A 13 -8.44 2.66 -7.36
N ARG A 14 -9.38 2.93 -6.46
CA ARG A 14 -10.52 3.81 -6.72
C ARG A 14 -10.11 5.28 -6.85
N GLU A 15 -9.19 5.73 -6.01
CA GLU A 15 -8.71 7.12 -6.06
C GLU A 15 -7.67 7.34 -7.16
N GLY A 16 -7.09 6.28 -7.73
CA GLY A 16 -6.10 6.37 -8.79
C GLY A 16 -4.81 7.04 -8.34
N ILE A 17 -4.07 7.60 -9.30
CA ILE A 17 -2.74 8.21 -9.08
C ILE A 17 -2.85 9.49 -8.23
N ASP A 18 -3.99 10.17 -8.28
CA ASP A 18 -4.20 11.47 -7.64
C ASP A 18 -4.57 11.35 -6.14
N GLY A 19 -5.13 10.22 -5.71
CA GLY A 19 -5.50 10.01 -4.30
C GLY A 19 -4.32 9.77 -3.36
N PHE A 20 -3.25 9.20 -3.89
CA PHE A 20 -2.05 8.83 -3.14
C PHE A 20 -0.78 9.25 -3.88
N THR A 21 -0.70 10.52 -4.29
CA THR A 21 0.42 11.06 -5.08
C THR A 21 1.78 10.87 -4.38
N ASP A 22 1.83 11.10 -3.07
CA ASP A 22 3.03 10.83 -2.26
C ASP A 22 3.12 9.36 -1.79
N GLY A 23 2.18 8.52 -2.19
CA GLY A 23 1.99 7.17 -1.67
C GLY A 23 1.17 7.11 -0.38
N LEU A 24 0.72 5.91 -0.05
CA LEU A 24 0.02 5.61 1.19
C LEU A 24 0.99 5.72 2.38
N SER A 25 0.57 6.40 3.44
CA SER A 25 1.28 6.40 4.73
C SER A 25 0.62 5.45 5.73
N ALA A 26 1.33 5.09 6.80
CA ALA A 26 0.74 4.37 7.92
C ALA A 26 -0.43 5.14 8.57
N ALA A 27 -0.37 6.48 8.59
CA ALA A 27 -1.47 7.30 9.08
C ALA A 27 -2.71 7.18 8.19
N ASN A 28 -2.54 7.19 6.86
CA ASN A 28 -3.63 6.99 5.92
C ASN A 28 -4.25 5.61 6.10
N TYR A 29 -3.43 4.56 6.26
CA TYR A 29 -3.92 3.21 6.53
C TYR A 29 -4.77 3.16 7.80
N ILE A 30 -4.33 3.81 8.88
CA ILE A 30 -5.09 3.92 10.13
C ILE A 30 -6.42 4.66 9.90
N THR A 31 -6.40 5.82 9.23
CA THR A 31 -7.62 6.57 8.91
C THR A 31 -8.62 5.73 8.11
N ILE A 32 -8.14 4.96 7.13
CA ILE A 32 -8.99 4.11 6.30
C ILE A 32 -9.52 2.91 7.09
N THR A 33 -8.73 2.31 7.99
CA THR A 33 -9.03 1.01 8.60
C THR A 33 -9.57 1.08 10.04
N GLY A 34 -9.30 2.17 10.76
CA GLY A 34 -9.58 2.33 12.18
C GLY A 34 -8.66 1.49 13.09
N THR A 35 -7.59 0.90 12.56
CA THR A 35 -6.73 -0.01 13.33
C THR A 35 -5.61 0.71 14.07
N SER A 36 -4.94 -0.01 14.99
CA SER A 36 -3.80 0.54 15.72
C SER A 36 -2.58 0.77 14.81
N ARG A 37 -1.65 1.62 15.23
CA ARG A 37 -0.39 1.80 14.49
C ARG A 37 0.42 0.52 14.34
N ALA A 38 0.52 -0.29 15.39
CA ALA A 38 1.24 -1.55 15.34
C ALA A 38 0.62 -2.52 14.32
N THR A 39 -0.71 -2.60 14.31
CA THR A 39 -1.46 -3.42 13.33
C THR A 39 -1.30 -2.90 11.91
N ALA A 40 -1.37 -1.58 11.72
CA ALA A 40 -1.19 -0.95 10.41
C ALA A 40 0.21 -1.24 9.84
N THR A 41 1.26 -1.05 10.62
CA THR A 41 2.64 -1.34 10.19
C THR A 41 2.80 -2.81 9.82
N ARG A 42 2.28 -3.74 10.63
CA ARG A 42 2.33 -5.17 10.33
C ARG A 42 1.58 -5.50 9.03
N ASP A 43 0.35 -5.02 8.88
CA ASP A 43 -0.46 -5.27 7.69
C ASP A 43 0.19 -4.69 6.42
N LEU A 44 0.86 -3.52 6.52
CA LEU A 44 1.61 -2.91 5.42
C LEU A 44 2.85 -3.72 5.03
N HIS A 45 3.60 -4.24 6.02
CA HIS A 45 4.72 -5.15 5.75
C HIS A 45 4.27 -6.45 5.09
N GLU A 46 3.15 -7.03 5.53
CA GLU A 46 2.56 -8.19 4.87
C GLU A 46 2.18 -7.89 3.41
N LEU A 47 1.61 -6.71 3.12
CA LEU A 47 1.28 -6.29 1.75
C LEU A 47 2.52 -6.11 0.86
N VAL A 48 3.63 -5.62 1.43
CA VAL A 48 4.92 -5.56 0.74
C VAL A 48 5.48 -6.95 0.49
N ALA A 49 5.45 -7.83 1.49
CA ALA A 49 5.92 -9.21 1.38
C ALA A 49 5.11 -10.02 0.35
N MET A 50 3.82 -9.73 0.21
CA MET A 50 2.96 -10.31 -0.83
C MET A 50 3.17 -9.70 -2.22
N GLY A 51 4.01 -8.66 -2.35
CA GLY A 51 4.22 -7.95 -3.62
C GLY A 51 3.03 -7.11 -4.08
N ALA A 52 2.07 -6.82 -3.19
CA ALA A 52 0.93 -5.95 -3.51
C ALA A 52 1.30 -4.46 -3.42
N LEU A 53 2.26 -4.13 -2.54
CA LEU A 53 2.79 -2.78 -2.38
C LEU A 53 4.30 -2.78 -2.52
N THR A 54 4.85 -1.67 -3.04
CA THR A 54 6.26 -1.32 -2.88
C THR A 54 6.40 -0.32 -1.73
N GLN A 55 7.53 -0.36 -1.02
CA GLN A 55 7.85 0.58 0.06
C GLN A 55 8.99 1.49 -0.39
N THR A 56 8.84 2.79 -0.17
CA THR A 56 9.92 3.78 -0.34
C THR A 56 10.10 4.63 0.91
N GLY A 57 11.28 5.23 1.05
CA GLY A 57 11.63 6.06 2.20
C GLY A 57 11.87 5.27 3.50
N MET A 58 12.09 6.01 4.58
CA MET A 58 12.43 5.45 5.90
C MET A 58 11.71 6.22 7.02
N LEU A 59 11.44 5.54 8.14
CA LEU A 59 10.83 6.12 9.35
C LEU A 59 9.51 6.87 9.03
N LYS A 60 9.43 8.16 9.38
CA LYS A 60 8.25 9.03 9.15
C LYS A 60 8.01 9.33 7.66
N SER A 61 9.05 9.20 6.84
CA SER A 61 8.99 9.39 5.38
C SER A 61 8.67 8.11 4.62
N THR A 62 8.31 7.02 5.31
CA THR A 62 7.92 5.77 4.66
C THR A 62 6.61 5.96 3.87
N ARG A 63 6.60 5.51 2.62
CA ARG A 63 5.46 5.54 1.71
C ARG A 63 5.28 4.19 1.04
N TYR A 64 4.02 3.88 0.72
CA TYR A 64 3.65 2.63 0.07
C TYR A 64 2.82 2.88 -1.19
N GLN A 65 3.12 2.16 -2.26
CA GLN A 65 2.54 2.37 -3.59
C GLN A 65 2.07 1.03 -4.15
N LEU A 66 0.99 1.04 -4.94
CA LEU A 66 0.53 -0.17 -5.63
C LEU A 66 1.65 -0.71 -6.51
N ALA A 67 2.00 -1.97 -6.31
CA ALA A 67 2.97 -2.67 -7.14
C ALA A 67 2.29 -3.09 -8.46
N ILE A 68 2.01 -2.11 -9.31
CA ILE A 68 1.53 -2.35 -10.68
C ILE A 68 2.74 -2.71 -11.51
N THR A 69 3.24 -3.93 -11.34
CA THR A 69 4.21 -4.49 -12.27
C THR A 69 3.49 -4.69 -13.60
N LEU A 70 3.71 -3.76 -14.55
CA LEU A 70 3.54 -4.06 -15.96
C LEU A 70 4.53 -5.18 -16.26
N CYS A 71 4.01 -6.41 -16.26
CA CYS A 71 4.72 -7.56 -16.77
C CYS A 71 4.91 -7.33 -18.27
N LEU A 72 5.93 -6.55 -18.65
CA LEU A 72 6.47 -6.57 -20.01
C LEU A 72 7.24 -7.89 -20.12
N THR A 73 6.51 -9.00 -20.21
CA THR A 73 7.12 -10.28 -20.54
C THR A 73 7.63 -10.19 -21.97
N SER A 74 8.94 -10.22 -22.06
CA SER A 74 9.77 -10.61 -23.20
C SER A 74 9.05 -11.47 -24.25
N VAL A 75 8.96 -10.95 -25.48
CA VAL A 75 9.02 -11.76 -26.70
C VAL A 75 9.98 -11.07 -27.66
N TYR A 76 11.27 -11.37 -27.54
CA TYR A 76 12.27 -11.44 -28.61
C TYR A 76 13.30 -12.50 -28.23
#